data_AF-A0A924YNM9-F1
#
_entry.id   AF-A0A924YNM9-F1
#
_cell.length_a   1.000
_cell.length_b   1.000
_cell.length_c   1.000
_cell.angle_alpha   90.00
_cell.angle_beta   90.00
_cell.angle_gamma   90.00
#
_symmetry.space_group_name_H-M   'P 1'
#
loop_
_entity.id
_entity.type
_entity.pdbx_description
1 polymer ?
#
loop_
_entity_poly.entity_id
_entity_poly.type
_entity_poly.pdbx_seq_one_letter_code
_entity_poly.pdbx_strand_id
1 'polypeptide(L)'
;MTSSLASAADWPTNRGNVARTGCVDGQPGPTSGKVLWVHKSSDHYIAGPVAGGDSVLVSALAAFNTSTFQALSTEAAPKQRVRWAKSVPYLKLPTVCAPAVVGNVVVFGDGMHQTDGATLHGVRLDSGLPLWQLPVPGELVHLEGSPSIANGKVLIGGGNAGVLCVDPARLELEGKEVDAASAQAALDKKWKDLLAKYEQEKKTDPDFAIAPNEDSLPKPKPKLVWQAGAGKWHVDAAVAAVGDRVLVATAFLDAEKIGERAICSVKLSDGSVQWKTPLTFNPWAGPTVA
;
A
#
# COMPACT_ATOMS: atom_id res chain seq x y z
N MET A 1 28.27 22.76 -2.01
CA MET A 1 27.82 21.78 -3.00
C MET A 1 26.37 21.46 -2.67
N THR A 2 25.45 21.97 -3.48
CA THR A 2 24.02 21.67 -3.36
C THR A 2 23.81 20.20 -3.70
N SER A 3 23.52 19.39 -2.69
CA SER A 3 23.01 18.03 -2.90
C SER A 3 21.69 18.16 -3.66
N SER A 4 21.70 17.84 -4.96
CA SER A 4 20.45 17.58 -5.65
C SER A 4 19.92 16.28 -5.05
N LEU A 5 18.88 16.37 -4.23
CA LEU A 5 18.06 15.21 -3.90
C LEU A 5 17.69 14.55 -5.23
N ALA A 6 18.29 13.40 -5.53
CA ALA A 6 17.82 12.58 -6.62
C ALA A 6 16.34 12.31 -6.31
N SER A 7 15.44 12.74 -7.19
CA SER A 7 14.03 12.36 -7.08
C SER A 7 14.01 10.84 -6.95
N ALA A 8 13.42 10.32 -5.87
CA ALA A 8 13.22 8.89 -5.72
C ALA A 8 12.56 8.35 -6.99
N ALA A 9 13.12 7.29 -7.57
CA ALA A 9 12.45 6.62 -8.67
C ALA A 9 11.14 6.02 -8.14
N ASP A 10 10.03 6.33 -8.80
CA ASP A 10 8.74 5.74 -8.47
C ASP A 10 8.80 4.22 -8.61
N TRP A 11 8.06 3.52 -7.75
CA TRP A 11 7.84 2.07 -7.80
C TRP A 11 6.34 1.80 -7.92
N PRO A 12 5.73 2.11 -9.08
CA PRO A 12 4.28 2.24 -9.21
C PRO A 12 3.52 0.91 -9.11
N THR A 13 4.17 -0.24 -9.33
CA THR A 13 3.49 -1.54 -9.36
C THR A 13 4.32 -2.63 -8.69
N ASN A 14 3.72 -3.82 -8.52
CA ASN A 14 4.46 -5.01 -8.08
C ASN A 14 5.71 -5.24 -8.95
N ARG A 15 6.87 -5.43 -8.31
CA ARG A 15 8.18 -5.55 -8.97
C ARG A 15 8.49 -4.40 -9.95
N GLY A 16 8.08 -3.19 -9.62
CA GLY A 16 8.54 -1.93 -10.20
C GLY A 16 7.79 -1.51 -11.45
N ASN A 17 7.52 -2.41 -12.39
CA ASN A 17 6.83 -2.10 -13.63
C ASN A 17 5.82 -3.19 -14.04
N VAL A 18 5.03 -2.91 -15.07
CA VAL A 18 3.98 -3.81 -15.57
C VAL A 18 4.52 -5.15 -16.10
N ALA A 19 5.80 -5.18 -16.50
CA ALA A 19 6.55 -6.38 -16.88
C ALA A 19 7.20 -7.11 -15.68
N ARG A 20 7.05 -6.58 -14.46
CA ARG A 20 7.51 -7.15 -13.18
C ARG A 20 9.02 -7.45 -13.13
N THR A 21 9.80 -6.61 -13.79
CA THR A 21 11.26 -6.83 -13.97
C THR A 21 12.09 -6.58 -12.72
N GLY A 22 11.56 -5.86 -11.72
CA GLY A 22 12.33 -5.40 -10.57
C GLY A 22 13.25 -4.20 -10.87
N CYS A 23 13.05 -3.55 -12.02
CA CYS A 23 13.85 -2.41 -12.49
C CYS A 23 12.90 -1.36 -13.09
N VAL A 24 13.02 -0.10 -12.64
CA VAL A 24 12.14 1.00 -13.08
C VAL A 24 12.83 1.99 -14.01
N ASP A 25 14.16 1.94 -14.08
CA ASP A 25 15.02 2.83 -14.87
C ASP A 25 15.54 2.20 -16.18
N GLY A 26 15.17 0.93 -16.43
CA GLY A 26 15.63 0.15 -17.58
C GLY A 26 17.12 -0.12 -17.60
N GLN A 27 17.84 0.17 -16.51
CA GLN A 27 19.29 -0.04 -16.45
C GLN A 27 19.60 -1.52 -16.19
N PRO A 28 20.69 -2.05 -16.75
CA PRO A 28 21.18 -3.37 -16.37
C PRO A 28 21.37 -3.46 -14.85
N GLY A 29 20.90 -4.55 -14.27
CA GLY A 29 21.19 -4.88 -12.88
C GLY A 29 22.70 -5.10 -12.64
N PRO A 30 23.12 -5.15 -11.37
CA PRO A 30 24.52 -5.40 -11.03
C PRO A 30 24.99 -6.74 -11.61
N THR A 31 26.17 -6.74 -12.27
CA THR A 31 26.77 -7.96 -12.85
C THR A 31 27.46 -8.86 -11.83
N SER A 32 27.63 -8.38 -10.59
CA SER A 32 28.15 -9.15 -9.45
C SER A 32 27.48 -8.69 -8.16
N GLY A 33 27.11 -9.62 -7.29
CA GLY A 33 26.50 -9.32 -5.99
C GLY A 33 27.53 -9.19 -4.86
N LYS A 34 27.35 -8.19 -3.99
CA LYS A 34 28.02 -8.10 -2.69
C LYS A 34 26.96 -7.83 -1.62
N VAL A 35 27.02 -8.56 -0.51
CA VAL A 35 26.18 -8.26 0.66
C VAL A 35 26.65 -6.93 1.27
N LEU A 36 25.82 -5.89 1.18
CA LEU A 36 26.12 -4.57 1.76
C LEU A 36 25.77 -4.51 3.25
N TRP A 37 24.67 -5.15 3.64
CA TRP A 37 24.21 -5.25 5.02
C TRP A 37 23.20 -6.40 5.14
N VAL A 38 22.91 -6.82 6.38
CA VAL A 38 21.88 -7.81 6.71
C VAL A 38 20.97 -7.21 7.78
N HIS A 39 19.65 -7.26 7.55
CA HIS A 39 18.65 -6.95 8.56
C HIS A 39 18.17 -8.26 9.18
N LYS A 40 18.52 -8.50 10.45
CA LYS A 40 18.09 -9.69 11.19
C LYS A 40 16.77 -9.40 11.89
N SER A 41 15.80 -10.29 11.75
CA SER A 41 14.49 -10.20 12.39
C SER A 41 13.93 -11.61 12.61
N SER A 42 13.01 -11.73 13.57
CA SER A 42 12.18 -12.93 13.77
C SER A 42 10.86 -12.87 13.00
N ASP A 43 10.55 -11.74 12.37
CA ASP A 43 9.34 -11.55 11.58
C ASP A 43 9.41 -12.32 10.26
N HIS A 44 8.25 -12.66 9.72
CA HIS A 44 8.10 -13.38 8.46
C HIS A 44 7.84 -12.40 7.31
N TYR A 45 8.85 -12.19 6.47
CA TYR A 45 8.74 -11.36 5.25
C TYR A 45 8.20 -12.19 4.10
N ILE A 46 6.92 -11.99 3.76
CA ILE A 46 6.22 -12.74 2.70
C ILE A 46 6.02 -11.91 1.42
N ALA A 47 6.11 -10.59 1.53
CA ALA A 47 6.09 -9.67 0.40
C ALA A 47 7.50 -9.37 -0.12
N GLY A 48 7.61 -9.00 -1.40
CA GLY A 48 8.86 -8.49 -1.94
C GLY A 48 9.22 -7.11 -1.35
N PRO A 49 10.51 -6.85 -1.03
CA PRO A 49 10.94 -5.53 -0.62
C PRO A 49 10.79 -4.51 -1.76
N VAL A 50 10.50 -3.26 -1.41
CA VAL A 50 10.29 -2.17 -2.38
C VAL A 50 11.23 -1.02 -2.09
N ALA A 51 11.95 -0.55 -3.10
CA ALA A 51 12.80 0.63 -2.97
C ALA A 51 11.94 1.90 -2.96
N GLY A 52 12.33 2.89 -2.13
CA GLY A 52 11.71 4.20 -2.08
C GLY A 52 12.67 5.22 -1.48
N GLY A 53 13.25 6.07 -2.33
CA GLY A 53 14.31 7.00 -1.92
C GLY A 53 15.49 6.25 -1.29
N ASP A 54 15.93 6.70 -0.11
CA ASP A 54 17.00 6.04 0.66
C ASP A 54 16.45 4.95 1.60
N SER A 55 15.29 4.38 1.28
CA SER A 55 14.64 3.33 2.07
C SER A 55 14.35 2.08 1.25
N VAL A 56 14.38 0.94 1.93
CA VAL A 56 13.75 -0.31 1.51
C VAL A 56 12.54 -0.53 2.40
N LEU A 57 11.36 -0.54 1.79
CA LEU A 57 10.08 -0.79 2.44
C LEU A 57 9.83 -2.29 2.51
N VAL A 58 9.50 -2.78 3.69
CA VAL A 58 9.21 -4.19 3.94
C VAL A 58 7.96 -4.33 4.80
N SER A 59 7.09 -5.26 4.40
CA SER A 59 5.97 -5.73 5.20
C SER A 59 6.25 -7.15 5.69
N ALA A 60 5.86 -7.44 6.92
CA ALA A 60 6.08 -8.72 7.55
C ALA A 60 4.99 -9.05 8.58
N LEU A 61 4.99 -10.32 8.97
CA LEU A 61 4.16 -10.85 10.04
C LEU A 61 5.04 -11.16 11.25
N ALA A 62 4.77 -10.47 12.35
CA ALA A 62 5.36 -10.78 13.65
C ALA A 62 4.52 -11.83 14.39
N ALA A 63 4.77 -12.00 15.69
CA ALA A 63 4.04 -12.95 16.52
C ALA A 63 2.51 -12.78 16.38
N PHE A 64 1.78 -13.90 16.32
CA PHE A 64 0.32 -13.93 16.15
C PHE A 64 -0.18 -13.20 14.89
N ASN A 65 0.59 -13.23 13.80
CA ASN A 65 0.27 -12.54 12.54
C ASN A 65 0.06 -11.02 12.69
N THR A 66 0.64 -10.41 13.72
CA THR A 66 0.61 -8.96 13.89
C THR A 66 1.40 -8.30 12.75
N SER A 67 0.85 -7.23 12.18
CA SER A 67 1.48 -6.54 11.06
C SER A 67 2.71 -5.75 11.52
N THR A 68 3.80 -5.87 10.77
CA THR A 68 4.94 -4.96 10.84
C THR A 68 5.22 -4.41 9.44
N PHE A 69 5.31 -3.09 9.33
CA PHE A 69 5.68 -2.44 8.07
C PHE A 69 6.76 -1.41 8.36
N GLN A 70 7.91 -1.51 7.70
CA GLN A 70 9.11 -0.75 8.05
C GLN A 70 9.74 -0.09 6.82
N ALA A 71 10.25 1.11 7.00
CA ALA A 71 11.24 1.70 6.10
C ALA A 71 12.64 1.49 6.66
N LEU A 72 13.44 0.66 5.99
CA LEU A 72 14.82 0.38 6.33
C LEU A 72 15.74 1.29 5.54
N SER A 73 16.66 2.00 6.20
CA SER A 73 17.69 2.79 5.51
C SER A 73 18.51 1.92 4.55
N THR A 74 18.86 2.44 3.38
CA THR A 74 19.74 1.78 2.41
C THR A 74 21.23 1.90 2.73
N GLU A 75 21.61 2.83 3.62
CA GLU A 75 22.99 3.08 4.03
C GLU A 75 23.70 1.81 4.52
N ALA A 76 25.00 1.66 4.29
CA ALA A 76 25.73 0.45 4.71
C ALA A 76 25.70 0.26 6.24
N ALA A 77 25.95 1.33 7.00
CA ALA A 77 26.00 1.32 8.46
C ALA A 77 25.30 2.57 9.04
N PRO A 78 23.96 2.67 8.95
CA PRO A 78 23.22 3.79 9.50
C PRO A 78 23.27 3.74 11.03
N LYS A 79 23.15 4.91 11.68
CA LYS A 79 22.96 4.99 13.14
C LYS A 79 21.70 4.23 13.58
N GLN A 80 20.65 4.29 12.75
CA GLN A 80 19.38 3.59 12.97
C GLN A 80 18.94 2.96 11.65
N ARG A 81 18.79 1.63 11.61
CA ARG A 81 18.36 0.90 10.40
C ARG A 81 16.90 1.19 10.06
N VAL A 82 16.00 1.14 11.05
CA VAL A 82 14.57 1.40 10.86
C VAL A 82 14.33 2.90 10.94
N ARG A 83 14.01 3.54 9.82
CA ARG A 83 13.72 4.99 9.76
C ARG A 83 12.37 5.30 10.38
N TRP A 84 11.37 4.49 10.06
CA TRP A 84 10.06 4.48 10.68
C TRP A 84 9.46 3.08 10.56
N ALA A 85 8.48 2.79 11.42
CA ALA A 85 7.76 1.54 11.43
C ALA A 85 6.28 1.76 11.78
N LYS A 86 5.44 0.85 11.31
CA LYS A 86 4.01 0.77 11.56
C LYS A 86 3.69 -0.61 12.10
N SER A 87 2.79 -0.65 13.09
CA SER A 87 2.20 -1.85 13.64
C SER A 87 0.89 -1.48 14.35
N VAL A 88 0.37 -2.35 15.19
CA VAL A 88 -0.73 -2.03 16.11
C VAL A 88 -0.34 -0.81 16.99
N PRO A 89 -1.29 0.10 17.29
CA PRO A 89 -2.73 0.02 16.99
C PRO A 89 -3.13 0.50 15.59
N TYR A 90 -2.23 1.11 14.83
CA TYR A 90 -2.54 1.68 13.51
C TYR A 90 -2.86 0.61 12.46
N LEU A 91 -2.00 -0.42 12.34
CA LEU A 91 -2.25 -1.59 11.48
C LEU A 91 -2.91 -2.70 12.30
N LYS A 92 -4.22 -2.86 12.12
CA LYS A 92 -5.03 -3.82 12.89
C LYS A 92 -5.09 -5.20 12.26
N LEU A 93 -4.85 -5.28 10.96
CA LEU A 93 -4.83 -6.51 10.18
C LEU A 93 -3.42 -6.79 9.68
N PRO A 94 -3.10 -8.06 9.38
CA PRO A 94 -1.86 -8.45 8.70
C PRO A 94 -1.58 -7.59 7.47
N THR A 95 -0.33 -7.24 7.20
CA THR A 95 0.05 -6.57 5.94
C THR A 95 0.98 -7.50 5.17
N VAL A 96 0.45 -8.09 4.11
CA VAL A 96 1.11 -9.17 3.36
C VAL A 96 1.44 -8.77 1.93
N CYS A 97 1.05 -7.56 1.52
CA CYS A 97 1.32 -7.02 0.19
C CYS A 97 2.65 -6.25 0.15
N ALA A 98 3.31 -6.25 -1.02
CA ALA A 98 4.37 -5.28 -1.29
C ALA A 98 3.73 -3.93 -1.64
N PRO A 99 4.25 -2.80 -1.12
CA PRO A 99 3.68 -1.49 -1.40
C PRO A 99 3.94 -1.00 -2.84
N ALA A 100 3.23 0.03 -3.24
CA ALA A 100 3.60 0.90 -4.36
C ALA A 100 4.10 2.25 -3.84
N VAL A 101 5.03 2.88 -4.55
CA VAL A 101 5.61 4.18 -4.18
C VAL A 101 5.51 5.13 -5.36
N VAL A 102 4.94 6.32 -5.14
CA VAL A 102 5.00 7.44 -6.11
C VAL A 102 5.28 8.74 -5.36
N GLY A 103 6.36 9.42 -5.72
CA GLY A 103 6.86 10.58 -5.00
C GLY A 103 7.11 10.29 -3.52
N ASN A 104 6.46 11.04 -2.63
CA ASN A 104 6.53 10.85 -1.17
C ASN A 104 5.38 9.99 -0.62
N VAL A 105 4.64 9.26 -1.46
CA VAL A 105 3.47 8.47 -1.04
C VAL A 105 3.79 6.98 -1.16
N VAL A 106 3.59 6.25 -0.08
CA VAL A 106 3.60 4.79 -0.02
C VAL A 106 2.17 4.31 0.10
N VAL A 107 1.76 3.41 -0.79
CA VAL A 107 0.41 2.85 -0.84
C VAL A 107 0.48 1.34 -0.60
N PHE A 108 -0.37 0.83 0.29
CA PHE A 108 -0.45 -0.61 0.58
C PHE A 108 -1.81 -0.97 1.20
N GLY A 109 -2.23 -2.22 1.01
CA GLY A 109 -3.41 -2.79 1.65
C GLY A 109 -3.07 -3.63 2.88
N ASP A 110 -4.01 -3.79 3.79
CA ASP A 110 -3.96 -4.81 4.85
C ASP A 110 -5.00 -5.93 4.64
N GLY A 111 -4.99 -6.90 5.54
CA GLY A 111 -5.75 -8.14 5.41
C GLY A 111 -4.95 -9.23 4.69
N MET A 112 -5.46 -10.44 4.80
CA MET A 112 -4.98 -11.63 4.08
C MET A 112 -6.15 -12.59 3.90
N HIS A 113 -5.98 -13.69 3.16
CA HIS A 113 -7.06 -14.62 2.81
C HIS A 113 -8.07 -15.01 3.93
N GLN A 114 -7.66 -15.03 5.21
CA GLN A 114 -8.55 -15.34 6.35
C GLN A 114 -9.22 -14.12 7.02
N THR A 115 -9.09 -12.91 6.48
CA THR A 115 -9.63 -11.69 7.09
C THR A 115 -10.89 -11.21 6.38
N ASP A 116 -11.81 -10.68 7.17
CA ASP A 116 -13.00 -9.97 6.68
C ASP A 116 -12.84 -8.47 6.86
N GLY A 117 -12.91 -7.76 5.74
CA GLY A 117 -12.66 -6.34 5.65
C GLY A 117 -11.17 -6.03 5.69
N ALA A 118 -10.83 -4.90 5.09
CA ALA A 118 -9.47 -4.40 5.01
C ALA A 118 -9.45 -2.87 4.91
N THR A 119 -8.26 -2.30 4.91
CA THR A 119 -8.02 -0.88 4.73
C THR A 119 -6.90 -0.68 3.71
N LEU A 120 -7.17 0.16 2.70
CA LEU A 120 -6.13 0.69 1.83
C LEU A 120 -5.52 1.92 2.48
N HIS A 121 -4.21 1.91 2.65
CA HIS A 121 -3.44 2.95 3.33
C HIS A 121 -2.63 3.77 2.32
N GLY A 122 -2.61 5.08 2.52
CA GLY A 122 -1.61 5.98 1.95
C GLY A 122 -0.83 6.66 3.07
N VAL A 123 0.49 6.51 3.08
CA VAL A 123 1.38 7.09 4.11
C VAL A 123 2.54 7.83 3.47
N ARG A 124 3.19 8.71 4.24
CA ARG A 124 4.37 9.43 3.79
C ARG A 124 5.60 8.52 3.78
N LEU A 125 6.37 8.55 2.70
CA LEU A 125 7.63 7.79 2.58
C LEU A 125 8.69 8.29 3.57
N ASP A 126 8.72 9.59 3.85
CA ASP A 126 9.72 10.20 4.73
C ASP A 126 9.58 9.85 6.22
N SER A 127 8.35 9.66 6.70
CA SER A 127 8.02 9.63 8.13
C SER A 127 7.09 8.50 8.53
N GLY A 128 6.45 7.85 7.56
CA GLY A 128 5.37 6.90 7.81
C GLY A 128 4.04 7.57 8.19
N LEU A 129 3.96 8.88 8.46
CA LEU A 129 2.70 9.49 8.90
C LEU A 129 1.57 9.28 7.87
N PRO A 130 0.33 8.99 8.33
CA PRO A 130 -0.79 8.74 7.42
C PRO A 130 -1.14 9.97 6.60
N LEU A 131 -1.51 9.75 5.34
CA LEU A 131 -2.08 10.76 4.44
C LEU A 131 -3.58 10.55 4.25
N TRP A 132 -4.00 9.29 4.11
CA TRP A 132 -5.39 8.91 3.90
C TRP A 132 -5.59 7.41 4.17
N GLN A 133 -6.84 7.00 4.39
CA GLN A 133 -7.24 5.60 4.54
C GLN A 133 -8.59 5.37 3.85
N LEU A 134 -8.73 4.22 3.20
CA LEU A 134 -10.02 3.75 2.67
C LEU A 134 -10.37 2.40 3.30
N PRO A 135 -11.25 2.37 4.31
CA PRO A 135 -11.83 1.12 4.79
C PRO A 135 -12.67 0.46 3.70
N VAL A 136 -12.46 -0.84 3.49
CA VAL A 136 -13.18 -1.70 2.55
C VAL A 136 -13.78 -2.86 3.35
N PRO A 137 -15.01 -2.75 3.85
CA PRO A 137 -15.62 -3.81 4.64
C PRO A 137 -16.16 -4.93 3.74
N GLY A 138 -16.32 -6.13 4.31
CA GLY A 138 -17.02 -7.24 3.66
C GLY A 138 -16.40 -8.59 3.98
N GLU A 139 -17.17 -9.65 3.77
CA GLU A 139 -16.69 -11.02 3.90
C GLU A 139 -15.72 -11.37 2.77
N LEU A 140 -14.62 -12.06 3.10
CA LEU A 140 -13.55 -12.43 2.16
C LEU A 140 -12.96 -11.21 1.44
N VAL A 141 -13.02 -10.03 2.08
CA VAL A 141 -12.41 -8.80 1.60
C VAL A 141 -11.08 -8.63 2.31
N HIS A 142 -10.01 -8.66 1.53
CA HIS A 142 -8.65 -8.47 1.97
C HIS A 142 -7.85 -7.80 0.83
N LEU A 143 -6.82 -7.02 1.16
CA LEU A 143 -6.04 -6.27 0.17
C LEU A 143 -4.60 -6.80 0.10
N GLU A 144 -4.45 -8.10 -0.14
CA GLU A 144 -3.15 -8.80 -0.13
C GLU A 144 -2.35 -8.63 -1.43
N GLY A 145 -3.00 -8.27 -2.52
CA GLY A 145 -2.36 -7.94 -3.79
C GLY A 145 -1.70 -6.57 -3.76
N SER A 146 -0.47 -6.46 -4.26
CA SER A 146 0.22 -5.17 -4.40
C SER A 146 -0.60 -4.16 -5.21
N PRO A 147 -0.70 -2.90 -4.76
CA PRO A 147 -1.33 -1.84 -5.55
C PRO A 147 -0.58 -1.58 -6.86
N SER A 148 -1.31 -1.06 -7.84
CA SER A 148 -0.76 -0.55 -9.10
C SER A 148 -1.20 0.90 -9.30
N ILE A 149 -0.24 1.79 -9.55
CA ILE A 149 -0.48 3.21 -9.75
C ILE A 149 -0.37 3.54 -11.23
N ALA A 150 -1.43 4.09 -11.81
CA ALA A 150 -1.48 4.51 -13.21
C ALA A 150 -2.39 5.73 -13.38
N ASN A 151 -1.94 6.71 -14.18
CA ASN A 151 -2.68 7.95 -14.46
C ASN A 151 -3.19 8.67 -13.19
N GLY A 152 -2.35 8.70 -12.14
CA GLY A 152 -2.71 9.30 -10.85
C GLY A 152 -3.84 8.57 -10.11
N LYS A 153 -4.10 7.30 -10.43
CA LYS A 153 -5.05 6.43 -9.75
C LYS A 153 -4.34 5.28 -9.07
N VAL A 154 -4.88 4.84 -7.94
CA VAL A 154 -4.48 3.60 -7.27
C VAL A 154 -5.48 2.52 -7.65
N LEU A 155 -4.97 1.40 -8.15
CA LEU A 155 -5.73 0.21 -8.50
C LEU A 155 -5.30 -0.94 -7.60
N ILE A 156 -6.27 -1.67 -7.04
CA ILE A 156 -5.96 -2.79 -6.16
C ILE A 156 -7.04 -3.87 -6.24
N GLY A 157 -6.63 -5.14 -6.20
CA GLY A 157 -7.52 -6.28 -5.98
C GLY A 157 -7.91 -6.34 -4.50
N GLY A 158 -9.15 -6.72 -4.22
CA GLY A 158 -9.69 -6.70 -2.86
C GLY A 158 -10.41 -7.96 -2.44
N GLY A 159 -9.92 -9.14 -2.85
CA GLY A 159 -10.64 -10.39 -2.62
C GLY A 159 -12.04 -10.29 -3.22
N ASN A 160 -13.07 -10.51 -2.40
CA ASN A 160 -14.47 -10.42 -2.80
C ASN A 160 -14.97 -8.99 -3.10
N ALA A 161 -14.20 -7.96 -2.75
CA ALA A 161 -14.48 -6.59 -3.19
C ALA A 161 -14.20 -6.38 -4.69
N GLY A 162 -13.61 -7.37 -5.37
CA GLY A 162 -13.24 -7.27 -6.77
C GLY A 162 -12.03 -6.35 -6.96
N VAL A 163 -12.13 -5.36 -7.85
CA VAL A 163 -11.07 -4.36 -8.08
C VAL A 163 -11.58 -2.98 -7.76
N LEU A 164 -10.77 -2.22 -7.03
CA LEU A 164 -11.03 -0.83 -6.68
C LEU A 164 -10.12 0.08 -7.49
N CYS A 165 -10.67 1.23 -7.91
CA CYS A 165 -9.90 2.35 -8.44
C CYS A 165 -10.17 3.59 -7.59
N VAL A 166 -9.09 4.18 -7.09
CA VAL A 166 -9.13 5.26 -6.12
C VAL A 166 -8.33 6.45 -6.64
N ASP A 167 -8.87 7.65 -6.46
CA ASP A 167 -8.19 8.90 -6.73
C ASP A 167 -7.62 9.48 -5.42
N PRO A 168 -6.31 9.35 -5.17
CA PRO A 168 -5.68 9.86 -3.95
C PRO A 168 -5.50 11.38 -3.96
N ALA A 169 -5.75 12.07 -5.08
CA ALA A 169 -5.65 13.53 -5.15
C ALA A 169 -6.93 14.23 -4.65
N ARG A 170 -8.06 13.51 -4.60
CA ARG A 170 -9.36 13.99 -4.14
C ARG A 170 -9.75 13.25 -2.87
N LEU A 171 -9.75 13.94 -1.74
CA LEU A 171 -9.97 13.35 -0.43
C LEU A 171 -11.23 13.93 0.21
N GLU A 172 -11.97 13.12 0.97
CA GLU A 172 -12.98 13.58 1.91
C GLU A 172 -12.34 13.72 3.29
N LEU A 173 -12.36 14.92 3.86
CA LEU A 173 -11.91 15.21 5.21
C LEU A 173 -13.04 15.95 5.95
N GLU A 174 -13.51 15.36 7.05
CA GLU A 174 -14.58 15.92 7.89
C GLU A 174 -15.86 16.26 7.09
N GLY A 175 -16.21 15.39 6.13
CA GLY A 175 -17.39 15.55 5.27
C GLY A 175 -17.24 16.56 4.14
N LYS A 176 -16.02 17.08 3.88
CA LYS A 176 -15.74 18.01 2.78
C LYS A 176 -14.72 17.41 1.81
N GLU A 177 -14.94 17.63 0.52
CA GLU A 177 -13.92 17.31 -0.49
C GLU A 177 -12.79 18.35 -0.41
N VAL A 178 -11.56 17.86 -0.34
CA VAL A 178 -10.31 18.63 -0.30
C VAL A 178 -9.28 17.97 -1.21
N ASP A 179 -8.32 18.74 -1.70
CA ASP A 179 -7.16 18.17 -2.38
C ASP A 179 -6.15 17.53 -1.40
N ALA A 180 -5.26 16.70 -1.92
CA ALA A 180 -4.24 16.01 -1.13
C ALA A 180 -3.33 16.96 -0.35
N ALA A 181 -2.97 18.11 -0.92
CA ALA A 181 -2.08 19.08 -0.28
C ALA A 181 -2.74 19.73 0.94
N SER A 182 -4.00 20.11 0.81
CA SER A 182 -4.82 20.71 1.86
C SER A 182 -5.07 19.71 3.00
N ALA A 183 -5.36 18.45 2.66
CA ALA A 183 -5.49 17.40 3.65
C ALA A 183 -4.18 17.16 4.42
N GLN A 184 -3.05 17.08 3.71
CA GLN A 184 -1.74 16.93 4.34
C GLN A 184 -1.42 18.12 5.26
N ALA A 185 -1.68 19.35 4.84
CA ALA A 185 -1.48 20.53 5.68
C ALA A 185 -2.33 20.49 6.97
N ALA A 186 -3.57 20.01 6.88
CA ALA A 186 -4.43 19.83 8.05
C ALA A 186 -3.90 18.75 9.01
N LEU A 187 -3.42 17.63 8.46
CA LEU A 187 -2.80 16.55 9.23
C LEU A 187 -1.52 17.01 9.93
N ASP A 188 -0.63 17.69 9.21
CA ASP A 188 0.64 18.20 9.74
C ASP A 188 0.38 19.22 10.87
N LYS A 189 -0.61 20.10 10.69
CA LYS A 189 -1.04 21.03 11.75
C LYS A 189 -1.54 20.26 12.98
N LYS A 190 -2.45 19.30 12.79
CA LYS A 190 -3.00 18.51 13.90
C LYS A 190 -1.92 17.72 14.63
N TRP A 191 -0.97 17.14 13.91
CA TRP A 191 0.16 16.42 14.49
C TRP A 191 1.04 17.34 15.34
N LYS A 192 1.36 18.53 14.82
CA LYS A 192 2.11 19.54 15.57
C LYS A 192 1.39 19.97 16.84
N ASP A 193 0.08 20.19 16.78
CA ASP A 193 -0.74 20.57 17.94
C ASP A 193 -0.76 19.45 19.00
N LEU A 194 -0.87 18.19 18.57
CA LEU A 194 -0.82 17.02 19.45
C LEU A 194 0.54 16.89 20.16
N LEU A 195 1.64 17.06 19.43
CA LEU A 195 2.99 17.05 20.01
C LEU A 195 3.19 18.21 20.99
N ALA A 196 2.74 19.42 20.65
CA ALA A 196 2.84 20.57 21.55
C ALA A 196 2.06 20.36 22.85
N LYS A 197 0.86 19.78 22.75
CA LYS A 197 0.05 19.40 23.92
C LYS A 197 0.77 18.37 24.80
N TYR A 198 1.31 17.31 24.19
CA TYR A 198 2.07 16.29 24.92
C TYR A 198 3.28 16.89 25.66
N GLU A 199 4.04 17.78 25.03
CA GLU A 199 5.19 18.45 25.67
C GLU A 199 4.78 19.40 26.81
N GLN A 200 3.55 19.90 26.83
CA GLN A 200 3.00 20.64 27.97
C GLN A 200 2.60 19.67 29.09
N GLU A 201 1.87 18.60 28.76
CA GLU A 201 1.43 17.60 29.73
C GLU A 201 2.62 16.95 30.46
N LYS A 202 3.71 16.64 29.76
CA LYS A 202 4.95 16.13 30.38
C LYS A 202 5.52 17.03 31.47
N LYS A 203 5.32 18.34 31.37
CA LYS A 203 5.82 19.31 32.36
C LYS A 203 4.90 19.44 33.56
N THR A 204 3.60 19.20 33.37
CA THR A 204 2.58 19.37 34.41
C THR A 204 2.35 18.06 35.17
N ASP A 205 2.29 16.94 34.46
CA ASP A 205 2.02 15.62 35.03
C ASP A 205 2.72 14.53 34.19
N PRO A 206 4.04 14.32 34.39
CA PRO A 206 4.84 13.42 33.56
C PRO A 206 4.38 11.96 33.63
N ASP A 207 3.77 11.55 34.74
CA ASP A 207 3.33 10.17 34.96
C ASP A 207 2.10 9.81 34.13
N PHE A 208 1.31 10.79 33.70
CA PHE A 208 0.10 10.61 32.89
C PHE A 208 0.20 11.20 31.48
N ALA A 209 1.33 11.78 31.09
CA ALA A 209 1.53 12.30 29.75
C ALA A 209 1.65 11.17 28.72
N ILE A 210 0.66 11.05 27.83
CA ILE A 210 0.61 10.02 26.79
C ILE A 210 1.08 10.62 25.46
N ALA A 211 2.12 10.04 24.86
CA ALA A 211 2.58 10.47 23.53
C ALA A 211 1.46 10.29 22.49
N PRO A 212 1.27 11.24 21.58
CA PRO A 212 0.25 11.10 20.56
C PRO A 212 0.59 9.95 19.63
N ASN A 213 -0.45 9.30 19.11
CA ASN A 213 -0.35 8.30 18.07
C ASN A 213 -1.20 8.70 16.87
N GLU A 214 -0.97 8.02 15.76
CA GLU A 214 -1.59 8.33 14.47
C GLU A 214 -3.11 8.08 14.46
N ASP A 215 -3.64 7.27 15.38
CA ASP A 215 -5.10 7.09 15.52
C ASP A 215 -5.79 8.38 15.93
N SER A 216 -5.06 9.31 16.55
CA SER A 216 -5.53 10.65 16.94
C SER A 216 -5.60 11.63 15.77
N LEU A 217 -5.10 11.26 14.59
CA LEU A 217 -5.21 12.07 13.38
C LEU A 217 -6.56 11.85 12.70
N PRO A 218 -7.09 12.89 12.02
CA PRO A 218 -8.12 12.72 11.01
C PRO A 218 -7.71 11.66 9.99
N LYS A 219 -8.70 10.99 9.41
CA LYS A 219 -8.48 9.92 8.42
C LYS A 219 -9.14 10.34 7.11
N PRO A 220 -8.50 11.22 6.30
CA PRO A 220 -9.03 11.57 5.00
C PRO A 220 -9.32 10.31 4.19
N LYS A 221 -10.47 10.26 3.53
CA LYS A 221 -10.85 9.13 2.68
C LYS A 221 -10.62 9.50 1.22
N PRO A 222 -9.82 8.74 0.47
CA PRO A 222 -9.64 9.04 -0.94
C PRO A 222 -10.91 8.71 -1.73
N LYS A 223 -11.12 9.40 -2.86
CA LYS A 223 -12.30 9.21 -3.69
C LYS A 223 -12.24 7.84 -4.37
N LEU A 224 -13.17 6.95 -4.02
CA LEU A 224 -13.46 5.77 -4.84
C LEU A 224 -14.04 6.24 -6.18
N VAL A 225 -13.30 5.97 -7.27
CA VAL A 225 -13.70 6.34 -8.64
C VAL A 225 -14.67 5.29 -9.18
N TRP A 226 -14.29 4.03 -9.07
CA TRP A 226 -15.12 2.89 -9.44
C TRP A 226 -14.70 1.64 -8.66
N GLN A 227 -15.61 0.68 -8.59
CA GLN A 227 -15.38 -0.66 -8.08
C GLN A 227 -16.03 -1.65 -9.05
N ALA A 228 -15.28 -2.67 -9.47
CA ALA A 228 -15.74 -3.67 -10.42
C ALA A 228 -15.66 -5.07 -9.82
N GLY A 229 -16.68 -5.90 -10.07
CA GLY A 229 -16.68 -7.31 -9.66
C GLY A 229 -16.99 -7.59 -8.19
N ALA A 230 -17.43 -6.59 -7.40
CA ALA A 230 -17.82 -6.80 -6.01
C ALA A 230 -18.86 -7.93 -5.86
N GLY A 231 -18.58 -8.89 -4.98
CA GLY A 231 -19.41 -10.08 -4.73
C GLY A 231 -19.40 -11.12 -5.86
N LYS A 232 -18.68 -10.87 -6.96
CA LYS A 232 -18.63 -11.75 -8.15
C LYS A 232 -17.23 -12.25 -8.45
N TRP A 233 -16.22 -11.45 -8.14
CA TRP A 233 -14.81 -11.75 -8.36
C TRP A 233 -14.12 -11.88 -7.01
N HIS A 234 -13.22 -12.86 -6.92
CA HIS A 234 -12.23 -12.90 -5.86
C HIS A 234 -10.88 -12.51 -6.47
N VAL A 235 -10.28 -11.40 -6.04
CA VAL A 235 -9.07 -10.83 -6.64
C VAL A 235 -7.97 -10.64 -5.59
N ASP A 236 -7.12 -11.64 -5.49
CA ASP A 236 -6.02 -11.70 -4.50
C ASP A 236 -4.73 -11.11 -5.07
N ALA A 237 -4.60 -11.14 -6.39
CA ALA A 237 -3.38 -10.80 -7.08
C ALA A 237 -3.32 -9.31 -7.48
N ALA A 238 -2.09 -8.78 -7.55
CA ALA A 238 -1.83 -7.45 -8.08
C ALA A 238 -2.39 -7.29 -9.51
N VAL A 239 -3.11 -6.18 -9.77
CA VAL A 239 -3.63 -5.86 -11.11
C VAL A 239 -2.57 -5.18 -11.97
N ALA A 240 -2.70 -5.22 -13.31
CA ALA A 240 -1.77 -4.56 -14.22
C ALA A 240 -2.48 -3.50 -15.05
N ALA A 241 -2.03 -2.26 -15.02
CA ALA A 241 -2.59 -1.18 -15.84
C ALA A 241 -1.70 -0.89 -17.05
N VAL A 242 -2.28 -0.85 -18.24
CA VAL A 242 -1.59 -0.56 -19.49
C VAL A 242 -2.52 0.19 -20.44
N GLY A 243 -2.11 1.39 -20.86
CA GLY A 243 -2.96 2.27 -21.68
C GLY A 243 -4.28 2.60 -20.97
N ASP A 244 -5.40 2.26 -21.61
CA ASP A 244 -6.76 2.44 -21.08
C ASP A 244 -7.31 1.20 -20.35
N ARG A 245 -6.47 0.18 -20.13
CA ARG A 245 -6.90 -1.13 -19.61
C ARG A 245 -6.31 -1.41 -18.24
N VAL A 246 -7.08 -2.15 -17.45
CA VAL A 246 -6.66 -2.79 -16.21
C VAL A 246 -6.91 -4.28 -16.36
N LEU A 247 -5.83 -5.05 -16.37
CA LEU A 247 -5.86 -6.50 -16.40
C LEU A 247 -5.99 -7.04 -14.98
N VAL A 248 -6.95 -7.92 -14.79
CA VAL A 248 -7.36 -8.47 -13.50
C VAL A 248 -7.33 -9.98 -13.59
N ALA A 249 -6.71 -10.62 -12.60
CA ALA A 249 -6.73 -12.06 -12.46
C ALA A 249 -7.72 -12.43 -11.34
N THR A 250 -8.80 -13.11 -11.69
CA THR A 250 -9.85 -13.51 -10.76
C THR A 250 -9.71 -15.00 -10.42
N ALA A 251 -10.00 -15.34 -9.17
CA ALA A 251 -9.99 -16.70 -8.65
C ALA A 251 -11.41 -17.19 -8.32
N PHE A 252 -11.59 -18.51 -8.32
CA PHE A 252 -12.76 -19.19 -7.77
C PHE A 252 -12.35 -19.93 -6.50
N LEU A 253 -13.02 -19.64 -5.39
CA LEU A 253 -12.79 -20.28 -4.11
C LEU A 253 -13.66 -21.53 -4.01
N ASP A 254 -13.03 -22.70 -3.99
CA ASP A 254 -13.74 -23.98 -4.08
C ASP A 254 -14.54 -24.33 -2.83
N ALA A 255 -14.12 -23.88 -1.65
CA ALA A 255 -14.84 -24.15 -0.40
C ALA A 255 -16.08 -23.24 -0.26
N GLU A 256 -15.91 -21.95 -0.54
CA GLU A 256 -16.92 -20.90 -0.40
C GLU A 256 -17.86 -20.84 -1.62
N LYS A 257 -17.47 -21.43 -2.76
CA LYS A 257 -18.18 -21.38 -4.04
C LYS A 257 -18.37 -19.96 -4.58
N ILE A 258 -17.39 -19.10 -4.35
CA ILE A 258 -17.39 -17.67 -4.72
C ILE A 258 -16.33 -17.39 -5.78
N GLY A 259 -16.60 -16.43 -6.66
CA GLY A 259 -15.64 -15.92 -7.63
C GLY A 259 -15.78 -16.53 -9.02
N GLU A 260 -14.74 -16.36 -9.83
CA GLU A 260 -14.63 -17.01 -11.14
C GLU A 260 -13.15 -17.12 -11.54
N ARG A 261 -12.78 -18.16 -12.28
CA ARG A 261 -11.41 -18.36 -12.80
C ARG A 261 -11.26 -17.67 -14.15
N ALA A 262 -10.69 -16.48 -14.17
CA ALA A 262 -10.53 -15.74 -15.42
C ALA A 262 -9.39 -14.71 -15.38
N ILE A 263 -8.94 -14.31 -16.56
CA ILE A 263 -8.32 -13.00 -16.77
C ILE A 263 -9.37 -12.09 -17.37
N CYS A 264 -9.58 -10.93 -16.75
CA CYS A 264 -10.49 -9.89 -17.21
C CYS A 264 -9.68 -8.66 -17.61
N SER A 265 -10.18 -7.91 -18.60
CA SER A 265 -9.77 -6.52 -18.82
C SER A 265 -10.93 -5.63 -18.49
N VAL A 266 -10.70 -4.64 -17.63
CA VAL A 266 -11.64 -3.55 -17.39
C VAL A 266 -11.05 -2.23 -17.87
N LYS A 267 -11.91 -1.28 -18.22
CA LYS A 267 -11.48 0.04 -18.66
C LYS A 267 -11.05 0.88 -17.46
N LEU A 268 -9.89 1.52 -17.56
CA LEU A 268 -9.32 2.34 -16.49
C LEU A 268 -10.23 3.51 -16.07
N SER A 269 -11.02 4.06 -17.00
CA SER A 269 -11.86 5.23 -16.74
C SER A 269 -13.05 4.95 -15.83
N ASP A 270 -13.65 3.76 -15.91
CA ASP A 270 -14.97 3.47 -15.33
C ASP A 270 -15.14 2.04 -14.80
N GLY A 271 -14.13 1.17 -14.95
CA GLY A 271 -14.19 -0.21 -14.48
C GLY A 271 -15.09 -1.13 -15.33
N SER A 272 -15.59 -0.68 -16.48
CA SER A 272 -16.40 -1.52 -17.37
C SER A 272 -15.59 -2.68 -17.95
N VAL A 273 -16.16 -3.88 -17.95
CA VAL A 273 -15.52 -5.07 -18.51
C VAL A 273 -15.43 -4.95 -20.03
N GLN A 274 -14.21 -5.04 -20.57
CA GLN A 274 -13.94 -5.02 -22.01
C GLN A 274 -13.94 -6.43 -22.58
N TRP A 275 -13.28 -7.37 -21.88
CA TRP A 275 -13.26 -8.78 -22.25
C TRP A 275 -12.92 -9.65 -21.04
N LYS A 276 -13.21 -10.95 -21.19
CA LYS A 276 -12.92 -11.98 -20.21
C LYS A 276 -12.43 -13.25 -20.90
N THR A 277 -11.38 -13.84 -20.37
CA THR A 277 -10.82 -15.12 -20.82
C THR A 277 -10.84 -16.10 -19.65
N PRO A 278 -11.62 -17.19 -19.71
CA PRO A 278 -11.64 -18.20 -18.66
C PRO A 278 -10.27 -18.86 -18.47
N LEU A 279 -9.98 -19.24 -17.22
CA LEU A 279 -8.80 -19.99 -16.85
C LEU A 279 -9.20 -21.39 -16.33
N THR A 280 -8.34 -22.38 -16.61
CA THR A 280 -8.49 -23.72 -16.04
C THR A 280 -8.19 -23.75 -14.54
N PHE A 281 -7.24 -22.93 -14.08
CA PHE A 281 -6.76 -22.90 -12.69
C PHE A 281 -6.82 -21.48 -12.11
N ASN A 282 -6.86 -21.39 -10.78
CA ASN A 282 -6.78 -20.10 -10.10
C ASN A 282 -5.42 -19.43 -10.40
N PRO A 283 -5.42 -18.15 -10.79
CA PRO A 283 -4.19 -17.39 -10.93
C PRO A 283 -3.71 -16.92 -9.55
N TRP A 284 -2.55 -17.41 -9.11
CA TRP A 284 -1.91 -17.01 -7.84
C TRP A 284 -0.97 -15.81 -7.99
N ALA A 285 -0.73 -15.39 -9.22
CA ALA A 285 0.06 -14.21 -9.55
C ALA A 285 -0.73 -13.37 -10.53
N GLY A 286 -0.60 -12.05 -10.41
CA GLY A 286 -1.37 -11.17 -11.27
C GLY A 286 -0.78 -11.09 -12.69
N PRO A 287 -1.44 -10.37 -13.59
CA PRO A 287 -1.00 -10.24 -14.98
C PRO A 287 0.37 -9.55 -15.08
N THR A 288 1.14 -9.96 -16.08
CA THR A 288 2.41 -9.35 -16.50
C THR A 288 2.27 -8.97 -17.96
N VAL A 289 2.68 -7.76 -18.34
CA VAL A 289 2.58 -7.27 -19.72
C VAL A 289 4.00 -7.01 -20.22
N ALA A 290 4.33 -7.61 -21.38
CA ALA A 290 5.61 -7.45 -22.06
C ALA A 290 5.56 -6.34 -23.10
#